data_AF-A0AAP6DBJ8-F1
#
_entry.id   AF-A0AAP6DBJ8-F1
#
_cell.length_a   1.000
_cell.length_b   1.000
_cell.length_c   1.000
_cell.angle_alpha   90.00
_cell.angle_beta   90.00
_cell.angle_gamma   90.00
#
_symmetry.space_group_name_H-M   'P 1'
#
loop_
_entity.id
_entity.type
_entity.pdbx_description
1 polymer ?
#
loop_
_entity_poly.entity_id
_entity_poly.type
_entity_poly.pdbx_seq_one_letter_code
_entity_poly.pdbx_strand_id
1 'polypeptide(L)'
;LDATKVWLNVPDRKVGTMTLNRLPENFFLDTEQSAFAPSNLIPGIEPSEDRLLQGRLFAYADTQLYRLGANLFQLPVNRPLTSVSNHNQNGLSNNAQLSNGDVNYEPSRKLNLAEDNQFKAVETKLVGTVQQKAISKPRDFYQAGVLYRSMNEQDRSDLIANLAGDLNKVMDKDIKATM
;
A
#
# COMPACT_ATOMS: atom_id res chain seq x y z
N LEU A 1 -9.96 4.45 11.91
CA LEU A 1 -9.02 3.34 12.16
C LEU A 1 -7.66 3.88 12.58
N ASP A 2 -6.86 3.06 13.25
CA ASP A 2 -5.55 3.43 13.80
C ASP A 2 -4.53 2.31 13.49
N ALA A 3 -3.64 2.57 12.54
CA ALA A 3 -2.60 1.64 12.10
C ALA A 3 -1.59 1.26 13.18
N THR A 4 -1.57 1.95 14.33
CA THR A 4 -0.70 1.60 15.47
C THR A 4 -1.32 0.53 16.38
N LYS A 5 -2.51 0.00 16.04
CA LYS A 5 -3.25 -0.96 16.87
C LYS A 5 -3.49 -2.29 16.15
N VAL A 6 -3.43 -3.38 16.91
CA VAL A 6 -3.81 -4.73 16.48
C VAL A 6 -5.17 -5.15 17.05
N TRP A 7 -5.85 -6.08 16.37
CA TRP A 7 -7.12 -6.65 16.81
C TRP A 7 -6.91 -7.89 17.69
N LEU A 8 -6.72 -7.68 18.99
CA LEU A 8 -6.35 -8.76 19.93
C LEU A 8 -7.38 -9.90 20.08
N ASN A 9 -8.66 -9.65 19.80
CA ASN A 9 -9.76 -10.60 20.01
C ASN A 9 -10.34 -11.16 18.70
N VAL A 10 -9.68 -10.92 17.57
CA VAL A 10 -10.13 -11.43 16.27
C VAL A 10 -9.22 -12.59 15.88
N PRO A 11 -9.74 -13.83 15.82
CA PRO A 11 -8.91 -14.99 15.50
C PRO A 11 -8.52 -15.00 14.03
N ASP A 12 -7.30 -15.47 13.75
CA ASP A 12 -6.83 -15.66 12.39
C ASP A 12 -7.65 -16.72 11.66
N ARG A 13 -7.91 -16.47 10.37
CA ARG A 13 -8.53 -17.44 9.46
C ARG A 13 -7.57 -17.74 8.31
N LYS A 14 -7.17 -19.00 8.18
CA LYS A 14 -6.34 -19.42 7.05
C LYS A 14 -7.12 -19.27 5.74
N VAL A 15 -6.55 -18.51 4.81
CA VAL A 15 -7.09 -18.34 3.44
C VAL A 15 -6.33 -19.21 2.44
N GLY A 16 -5.00 -19.26 2.54
CA GLY A 16 -4.15 -20.00 1.61
C GLY A 16 -2.67 -20.00 2.04
N THR A 17 -1.79 -20.36 1.12
CA THR A 17 -0.33 -20.37 1.31
C THR A 17 0.34 -19.67 0.13
N MET A 18 1.27 -18.74 0.40
CA MET A 18 2.15 -18.14 -0.61
C MET A 18 3.51 -18.87 -0.58
N THR A 19 4.01 -19.28 -1.74
CA THR A 19 5.31 -19.98 -1.87
C THR A 19 6.20 -19.24 -2.86
N LEU A 20 7.39 -18.85 -2.41
CA LEU A 20 8.43 -18.28 -3.27
C LEU A 20 9.33 -19.42 -3.74
N ASN A 21 9.30 -19.74 -5.03
CA ASN A 21 9.95 -20.93 -5.60
C ASN A 21 10.86 -20.63 -6.81
N ARG A 22 11.13 -19.35 -7.09
CA ARG A 22 11.95 -18.92 -8.22
C ARG A 22 12.67 -17.63 -7.89
N LEU A 23 13.95 -17.55 -8.27
CA LEU A 23 14.74 -16.32 -8.20
C LEU A 23 14.56 -15.48 -9.47
N PRO A 24 14.64 -14.15 -9.39
CA PRO A 24 14.76 -13.29 -10.56
C PRO A 24 15.93 -13.69 -11.46
N GLU A 25 15.72 -13.68 -12.79
CA GLU A 25 16.82 -13.87 -13.75
C GLU A 25 17.65 -12.60 -13.88
N ASN A 26 17.00 -11.43 -13.76
CA ASN A 26 17.66 -10.15 -13.75
C ASN A 26 17.11 -9.29 -12.61
N PHE A 27 17.97 -9.05 -11.61
CA PHE A 27 17.60 -8.27 -10.43
C PHE A 27 17.08 -6.87 -10.76
N PHE A 28 17.66 -6.18 -11.75
CA PHE A 28 17.24 -4.83 -12.09
C PHE A 28 15.86 -4.82 -12.78
N LEU A 29 15.58 -5.79 -13.64
CA LEU A 29 14.30 -5.87 -14.36
C LEU A 29 13.15 -6.32 -13.44
N ASP A 30 13.41 -7.26 -12.54
CA ASP A 30 12.37 -7.91 -11.75
C ASP A 30 12.26 -7.36 -10.31
N THR A 31 13.35 -6.88 -9.71
CA THR A 31 13.34 -6.35 -8.33
C THR A 31 13.30 -4.83 -8.34
N GLU A 32 14.31 -4.17 -8.91
CA GLU A 32 14.41 -2.70 -8.87
C GLU A 32 13.26 -2.01 -9.58
N GLN A 33 12.79 -2.58 -10.68
CA GLN A 33 11.68 -2.04 -11.45
C GLN A 33 10.29 -2.50 -10.99
N SER A 34 10.21 -3.35 -9.96
CA SER A 34 8.91 -3.74 -9.39
C SER A 34 8.17 -2.53 -8.80
N ALA A 35 6.85 -2.50 -8.97
CA ALA A 35 5.98 -1.44 -8.52
C ALA A 35 4.74 -2.01 -7.83
N PHE A 36 4.63 -1.76 -6.53
CA PHE A 36 3.50 -2.19 -5.71
C PHE A 36 2.76 -0.95 -5.21
N ALA A 37 1.47 -0.81 -5.51
CA ALA A 37 0.65 0.29 -5.02
C ALA A 37 -0.58 -0.26 -4.29
N PRO A 38 -0.89 0.20 -3.06
CA PRO A 38 -2.12 -0.22 -2.36
C PRO A 38 -3.42 0.13 -3.10
N SER A 39 -3.37 1.05 -4.06
CA SER A 39 -4.49 1.39 -4.95
C SER A 39 -4.73 0.39 -6.07
N ASN A 40 -3.80 -0.55 -6.33
CA ASN A 40 -4.00 -1.65 -7.27
C ASN A 40 -4.86 -2.75 -6.62
N LEU A 41 -6.17 -2.50 -6.54
CA LEU A 41 -7.15 -3.39 -5.95
C LEU A 41 -7.89 -4.20 -7.02
N ILE A 42 -8.56 -5.26 -6.59
CA ILE A 42 -9.42 -6.11 -7.43
C ILE A 42 -10.85 -6.07 -6.88
N PRO A 43 -11.88 -6.35 -7.71
CA PRO A 43 -13.25 -6.45 -7.23
C PRO A 43 -13.38 -7.38 -6.03
N GLY A 44 -14.08 -6.91 -4.98
CA GLY A 44 -14.24 -7.61 -3.70
C GLY A 44 -13.23 -7.24 -2.61
N ILE A 45 -12.22 -6.41 -2.91
CA ILE A 45 -11.29 -5.85 -1.92
C ILE A 45 -11.27 -4.32 -2.06
N GLU A 46 -11.61 -3.63 -0.98
CA GLU A 46 -11.74 -2.16 -0.95
C GLU A 46 -10.95 -1.55 0.22
N PRO A 47 -10.49 -0.30 0.10
CA PRO A 47 -9.70 0.32 1.15
C PRO A 47 -10.59 0.73 2.33
N SER A 48 -10.06 0.60 3.54
CA SER A 48 -10.69 1.13 4.74
C SER A 48 -10.40 2.62 4.95
N GLU A 49 -11.09 3.25 5.90
CA GLU A 49 -10.91 4.64 6.30
C GLU A 49 -9.68 4.88 7.21
N ASP A 50 -8.70 3.97 7.20
CA ASP A 50 -7.41 4.18 7.86
C ASP A 50 -6.65 5.33 7.18
N ARG A 51 -6.32 6.36 7.96
CA ARG A 51 -5.72 7.59 7.44
C ARG A 51 -4.35 7.36 6.82
N LEU A 52 -3.57 6.40 7.32
CA LEU A 52 -2.29 6.04 6.73
C LEU A 52 -2.51 5.31 5.40
N LEU A 53 -3.45 4.36 5.35
CA LEU A 53 -3.81 3.69 4.09
C LEU A 53 -4.29 4.69 3.04
N GLN A 54 -5.19 5.60 3.39
CA GLN A 54 -5.75 6.61 2.48
C GLN A 54 -4.65 7.45 1.82
N GLY A 55 -3.62 7.88 2.56
CA GLY A 55 -2.47 8.57 1.98
C GLY A 55 -1.67 7.68 1.01
N ARG A 56 -1.52 6.40 1.34
CA ARG A 56 -0.77 5.43 0.52
C ARG A 56 -1.47 5.04 -0.78
N LEU A 57 -2.80 5.15 -0.86
CA LEU A 57 -3.55 4.93 -2.11
C LEU A 57 -3.07 5.87 -3.23
N PHE A 58 -2.67 7.09 -2.86
CA PHE A 58 -2.11 8.07 -3.78
C PHE A 58 -0.57 7.94 -3.89
N ALA A 59 0.13 7.99 -2.76
CA ALA A 59 1.58 8.23 -2.73
C ALA A 59 2.41 7.22 -3.54
N TYR A 60 1.99 5.95 -3.58
CA TYR A 60 2.73 4.92 -4.30
C TYR A 60 2.62 5.07 -5.82
N ALA A 61 1.40 5.30 -6.34
CA ALA A 61 1.21 5.50 -7.77
C ALA A 61 1.98 6.74 -8.24
N ASP A 62 1.87 7.85 -7.48
CA ASP A 62 2.58 9.09 -7.77
C ASP A 62 4.11 8.91 -7.82
N THR A 63 4.71 8.30 -6.79
CA THR A 63 6.15 8.08 -6.76
C THR A 63 6.63 7.14 -7.87
N GLN A 64 5.81 6.17 -8.27
CA GLN A 64 6.13 5.22 -9.33
C GLN A 64 6.11 5.87 -10.71
N LEU A 65 5.19 6.81 -10.95
CA LEU A 65 5.17 7.59 -12.19
C LEU A 65 6.47 8.38 -12.37
N TYR A 66 7.00 8.95 -11.28
CA TYR A 66 8.30 9.62 -11.32
C TYR A 66 9.47 8.64 -11.49
N ARG A 67 9.48 7.55 -10.71
CA ARG A 67 10.61 6.61 -10.66
C ARG A 67 10.75 5.73 -11.91
N LEU A 68 9.64 5.28 -12.49
CA LEU A 68 9.59 4.31 -13.58
C LEU A 68 8.94 4.84 -14.86
N GLY A 69 8.30 6.01 -14.78
CA GLY A 69 7.60 6.63 -15.90
C GLY A 69 6.13 6.24 -16.01
N ALA A 70 5.39 7.01 -16.83
CA ALA A 70 3.94 6.84 -17.02
C ALA A 70 3.53 5.47 -17.57
N ASN A 71 4.44 4.79 -18.27
CA ASN A 71 4.21 3.49 -18.90
C ASN A 71 4.75 2.31 -18.08
N LEU A 72 4.93 2.45 -16.76
CA LEU A 72 5.50 1.41 -15.89
C LEU A 72 4.81 0.03 -15.98
N PHE A 73 3.51 0.00 -16.30
CA PHE A 73 2.73 -1.23 -16.45
C PHE A 73 3.04 -1.99 -17.75
N GLN A 74 3.87 -1.44 -18.63
CA GLN A 74 4.41 -2.16 -19.79
C GLN A 74 5.65 -2.99 -19.43
N LEU A 75 6.29 -2.71 -18.30
CA LEU A 75 7.42 -3.48 -17.81
C LEU A 75 6.94 -4.90 -17.45
N PRO A 76 7.64 -5.97 -17.87
CA PRO A 76 7.17 -7.35 -17.71
C PRO A 76 6.76 -7.72 -16.28
N VAL A 77 7.49 -7.24 -15.27
CA VAL A 77 7.20 -7.54 -13.85
C VAL A 77 5.94 -6.85 -13.31
N ASN A 78 5.57 -5.69 -13.87
CA ASN A 78 4.42 -4.90 -13.43
C ASN A 78 3.17 -5.12 -14.29
N ARG A 79 3.34 -5.78 -15.44
CA ARG A 79 2.28 -5.95 -16.43
C ARG A 79 1.21 -6.92 -15.90
N PRO A 80 -0.08 -6.54 -15.93
CA PRO A 80 -1.16 -7.46 -15.63
C PRO A 80 -1.13 -8.69 -16.55
N LEU A 81 -1.44 -9.87 -16.01
CA LEU A 81 -1.55 -11.09 -16.81
C LEU A 81 -2.87 -11.18 -17.60
N THR A 82 -3.86 -10.38 -17.21
CA THR A 82 -5.16 -10.28 -17.87
C THR A 82 -5.13 -9.24 -18.99
N SER A 83 -6.09 -9.32 -19.91
CA SER A 83 -6.28 -8.26 -20.92
C SER A 83 -6.59 -6.93 -20.25
N VAL A 84 -5.90 -5.87 -20.66
CA VAL A 84 -6.13 -4.50 -20.21
C VAL A 84 -6.69 -3.70 -21.39
N SER A 85 -7.81 -3.01 -21.17
CA SER A 85 -8.39 -2.08 -22.13
C SER A 85 -8.70 -0.79 -21.40
N ASN A 86 -8.03 0.30 -21.79
CA ASN A 86 -8.18 1.62 -21.18
C ASN A 86 -7.96 2.71 -22.24
N HIS A 87 -8.09 3.97 -21.82
CA HIS A 87 -7.91 5.13 -22.67
C HIS A 87 -6.53 5.80 -22.51
N ASN A 88 -5.59 5.20 -21.78
CA ASN A 88 -4.25 5.77 -21.64
C ASN A 88 -3.52 5.72 -22.99
N GLN A 89 -2.89 6.84 -23.39
CA GLN A 89 -2.22 7.00 -24.67
C GLN A 89 -0.83 7.62 -24.46
N ASN A 90 0.06 7.40 -25.42
CA ASN A 90 1.37 8.08 -25.49
C ASN A 90 2.20 7.90 -24.20
N GLY A 91 2.92 8.94 -23.78
CA GLY A 91 3.86 8.89 -22.66
C GLY A 91 5.24 8.39 -23.08
N LEU A 92 6.26 8.76 -22.31
CA LEU A 92 7.65 8.35 -22.56
C LEU A 92 7.77 6.82 -22.57
N SER A 93 8.56 6.29 -23.49
CA SER A 93 8.85 4.85 -23.63
C SER A 93 7.60 3.97 -23.80
N ASN A 94 6.54 4.50 -24.43
CA ASN A 94 5.38 3.71 -24.79
C ASN A 94 5.71 2.78 -25.97
N ASN A 95 5.66 1.47 -25.73
CA ASN A 95 5.91 0.42 -26.72
C ASN A 95 4.62 -0.26 -27.22
N ALA A 96 3.44 0.26 -26.84
CA ALA A 96 2.17 -0.28 -27.27
C ALA A 96 1.96 -0.02 -28.78
N GLN A 97 1.63 -1.07 -29.53
CA GLN A 97 1.17 -0.93 -30.90
C GLN A 97 -0.33 -0.60 -30.86
N LEU A 98 -0.71 0.63 -31.23
CA LEU A 98 -2.12 1.02 -31.31
C LEU A 98 -2.80 0.19 -32.41
N SER A 99 -3.73 -0.68 -32.03
CA SER A 99 -4.48 -1.52 -32.97
C SER A 99 -5.61 -0.75 -33.67
N ASN A 100 -6.04 0.41 -33.15
CA ASN A 100 -7.02 1.32 -33.77
C ASN A 100 -6.84 2.74 -33.20
N GLY A 101 -6.38 3.70 -34.01
CA GLY A 101 -6.03 5.06 -33.59
C GLY A 101 -7.17 6.07 -33.56
N ASP A 102 -8.40 5.69 -33.90
CA ASP A 102 -9.49 6.64 -34.18
C ASP A 102 -10.24 7.12 -32.92
N VAL A 103 -10.19 6.38 -31.81
CA VAL A 103 -10.97 6.68 -30.60
C VAL A 103 -10.17 6.43 -29.34
N ASN A 104 -9.99 7.48 -28.54
CA ASN A 104 -9.35 7.46 -27.24
C ASN A 104 -10.22 8.11 -26.13
N TYR A 105 -11.52 8.24 -26.36
CA TYR A 105 -12.47 8.87 -25.45
C TYR A 105 -13.70 7.98 -25.20
N GLU A 106 -14.41 8.25 -24.12
CA GLU A 106 -15.66 7.62 -23.71
C GLU A 106 -16.65 8.72 -23.26
N PRO A 107 -17.96 8.62 -23.57
CA PRO A 107 -18.60 7.58 -24.39
C PRO A 107 -18.29 7.73 -25.89
N SER A 108 -18.21 6.61 -26.61
CA SER A 108 -17.96 6.59 -28.07
C SER A 108 -18.97 5.73 -28.81
N ARG A 109 -19.28 6.11 -30.06
CA ARG A 109 -20.13 5.33 -30.97
C ARG A 109 -19.36 4.24 -31.73
N LYS A 110 -18.03 4.28 -31.72
CA LYS A 110 -17.18 3.37 -32.51
C LYS A 110 -16.39 2.38 -31.64
N LEU A 111 -16.10 2.74 -30.40
CA LEU A 111 -15.38 1.88 -29.45
C LEU A 111 -16.32 1.50 -28.31
N ASN A 112 -16.58 0.21 -28.16
CA ASN A 112 -17.35 -0.34 -27.04
C ASN A 112 -16.42 -0.63 -25.85
N LEU A 113 -15.81 0.43 -25.32
CA LEU A 113 -15.03 0.40 -24.08
C LEU A 113 -15.70 1.34 -23.09
N ALA A 114 -16.62 0.80 -22.31
CA ALA A 114 -17.40 1.53 -21.31
C ALA A 114 -17.11 1.00 -19.91
N GLU A 115 -17.46 1.78 -18.89
CA GLU A 115 -17.39 1.31 -17.51
C GLU A 115 -18.27 0.07 -17.28
N ASP A 116 -17.77 -0.88 -16.49
CA ASP A 116 -18.56 -2.02 -16.06
C ASP A 116 -19.24 -1.71 -14.71
N ASN A 117 -20.55 -1.45 -14.79
CA ASN A 117 -21.37 -1.13 -13.63
C ASN A 117 -21.47 -2.27 -12.59
N GLN A 118 -21.05 -3.49 -12.92
CA GLN A 118 -21.06 -4.62 -11.98
C GLN A 118 -20.00 -4.50 -10.88
N PHE A 119 -18.94 -3.72 -11.11
CA PHE A 119 -17.79 -3.61 -10.21
C PHE A 119 -17.72 -2.28 -9.45
N LYS A 120 -18.86 -1.64 -9.21
CA LYS A 120 -18.90 -0.40 -8.42
C LYS A 120 -18.44 -0.65 -6.98
N ALA A 121 -17.69 0.31 -6.45
CA ALA A 121 -17.29 0.33 -5.05
C ALA A 121 -18.50 0.47 -4.11
N VAL A 122 -18.33 0.07 -2.86
CA VAL A 122 -19.40 0.12 -1.86
C VAL A 122 -19.80 1.57 -1.54
N GLU A 123 -21.10 1.84 -1.53
CA GLU A 123 -21.63 3.12 -1.07
C GLU A 123 -21.71 3.14 0.47
N THR A 124 -20.74 3.81 1.10
CA THR A 124 -20.70 3.93 2.57
C THR A 124 -21.28 5.28 3.02
N LYS A 125 -22.32 5.25 3.86
CA LYS A 125 -22.91 6.46 4.45
C LYS A 125 -21.96 7.12 5.44
N LEU A 126 -21.69 8.41 5.27
CA LEU A 126 -20.84 9.21 6.16
C LEU A 126 -21.67 10.13 7.07
N VAL A 127 -21.16 10.40 8.28
CA VAL A 127 -21.76 11.31 9.27
C VAL A 127 -20.67 12.20 9.87
N GLY A 128 -20.95 13.49 10.06
CA GLY A 128 -20.05 14.45 10.71
C GLY A 128 -19.59 15.56 9.78
N THR A 129 -18.47 16.19 10.12
CA THR A 129 -17.86 17.30 9.37
C THR A 129 -16.45 16.95 8.94
N VAL A 130 -16.03 17.47 7.79
CA VAL A 130 -14.64 17.40 7.34
C VAL A 130 -13.76 18.15 8.34
N GLN A 131 -12.69 17.51 8.81
CA GLN A 131 -11.81 18.08 9.84
C GLN A 131 -10.38 17.53 9.72
N GLN A 132 -9.41 18.31 10.19
CA GLN A 132 -8.03 17.87 10.41
C GLN A 132 -7.77 17.73 11.90
N LYS A 133 -7.91 16.52 12.44
CA LYS A 133 -7.82 16.28 13.90
C LYS A 133 -7.08 14.98 14.19
N ALA A 134 -6.25 14.96 15.23
CA ALA A 134 -5.64 13.73 15.74
C ALA A 134 -6.69 12.68 16.15
N ILE A 135 -6.28 11.42 16.23
CA ILE A 135 -7.14 10.33 16.72
C ILE A 135 -7.41 10.57 18.21
N SER A 136 -8.69 10.54 18.61
CA SER A 136 -9.06 10.69 20.01
C SER A 136 -8.76 9.42 20.81
N LYS A 137 -8.10 9.55 21.98
CA LYS A 137 -7.75 8.46 22.91
C LYS A 137 -6.84 7.39 22.29
N PRO A 138 -5.61 7.75 21.93
CA PRO A 138 -4.72 6.86 21.19
C PRO A 138 -4.25 5.65 22.00
N ARG A 139 -4.27 5.69 23.35
CA ARG A 139 -3.83 4.57 24.22
C ARG A 139 -2.46 4.01 23.81
N ASP A 140 -1.50 4.89 23.52
CA ASP A 140 -0.22 4.57 22.89
C ASP A 140 0.55 3.45 23.60
N PHE A 141 0.51 3.44 24.93
CA PHE A 141 1.29 2.49 25.74
C PHE A 141 0.57 1.17 26.03
N TYR A 142 -0.74 1.06 25.76
CA TYR A 142 -1.50 -0.11 26.21
C TYR A 142 -1.05 -1.39 25.51
N GLN A 143 -1.05 -1.40 24.17
CA GLN A 143 -0.68 -2.60 23.41
C GLN A 143 0.83 -2.87 23.45
N ALA A 144 1.67 -1.82 23.51
CA ALA A 144 3.10 -1.97 23.76
C ALA A 144 3.37 -2.67 25.10
N GLY A 145 2.65 -2.30 26.16
CA GLY A 145 2.75 -2.97 27.45
C GLY A 145 2.25 -4.42 27.43
N VAL A 146 1.19 -4.73 26.64
CA VAL A 146 0.73 -6.11 26.44
C VAL A 146 1.83 -6.95 25.81
N LEU A 147 2.46 -6.46 24.74
CA LEU A 147 3.57 -7.13 24.05
C LEU A 147 4.79 -7.33 24.98
N TYR A 148 5.21 -6.29 25.71
CA TYR A 148 6.35 -6.40 26.63
C TYR A 148 6.13 -7.46 27.72
N ARG A 149 4.92 -7.53 28.27
CA ARG A 149 4.57 -8.52 29.29
C ARG A 149 4.42 -9.94 28.74
N SER A 150 4.19 -10.12 27.45
CA SER A 150 4.13 -11.46 26.84
C SER A 150 5.49 -12.05 26.48
N MET A 151 6.55 -11.24 26.47
CA MET A 151 7.91 -11.68 26.19
C MET A 151 8.48 -12.59 27.29
N ASN A 152 9.44 -13.46 26.95
CA ASN A 152 10.23 -14.16 27.95
C ASN A 152 11.32 -13.23 28.53
N GLU A 153 12.12 -13.71 29.48
CA GLU A 153 13.15 -12.89 30.14
C GLU A 153 14.28 -12.48 29.18
N GLN A 154 14.73 -13.37 28.32
CA GLN A 154 15.77 -13.11 27.32
C GLN A 154 15.29 -12.03 26.34
N ASP A 155 14.09 -12.19 25.76
CA ASP A 155 13.52 -11.23 24.81
C ASP A 155 13.39 -9.83 25.44
N ARG A 156 13.01 -9.74 26.73
CA ARG A 156 12.94 -8.46 27.45
C ARG A 156 14.31 -7.84 27.62
N SER A 157 15.32 -8.64 27.97
CA SER A 157 16.70 -8.18 28.11
C SER A 157 17.24 -7.65 26.79
N ASP A 158 17.01 -8.38 25.70
CA ASP A 158 17.47 -8.01 24.36
C ASP A 158 16.78 -6.73 23.86
N LEU A 159 15.47 -6.58 24.10
CA LEU A 159 14.75 -5.35 23.80
C LEU A 159 15.36 -4.15 24.52
N ILE A 160 15.62 -4.27 25.82
CA ILE A 160 16.23 -3.18 26.62
C ILE A 160 17.63 -2.86 26.12
N ALA A 161 18.46 -3.87 25.85
CA ALA A 161 19.81 -3.68 25.34
C ALA A 161 19.83 -2.93 24.00
N ASN A 162 18.94 -3.31 23.07
CA ASN A 162 18.82 -2.65 21.78
C ASN A 162 18.37 -1.19 21.92
N LEU A 163 17.31 -0.94 22.71
CA LEU A 163 16.80 0.42 22.95
C LEU A 163 17.87 1.30 23.62
N ALA A 164 18.56 0.79 24.64
CA ALA A 164 19.63 1.52 25.31
C ALA A 164 20.82 1.77 24.37
N GLY A 165 21.16 0.81 23.50
CA GLY A 165 22.22 0.95 22.51
C GLY A 165 22.00 2.11 21.55
N ASP A 166 20.77 2.30 21.06
CA ASP A 166 20.43 3.42 20.20
C ASP A 166 20.25 4.72 20.97
N LEU A 167 19.55 4.69 22.11
CA LEU A 167 19.32 5.87 22.94
C LEU A 167 20.63 6.46 23.47
N ASN A 168 21.66 5.64 23.70
CA ASN A 168 22.97 6.12 24.14
C ASN A 168 23.69 7.00 23.11
N LYS A 169 23.38 6.87 21.82
CA LYS A 169 23.95 7.72 20.76
C LYS A 169 23.36 9.13 20.74
N VAL A 170 22.21 9.33 21.38
CA VAL A 170 21.64 10.68 21.55
C VAL A 170 22.57 11.48 22.47
N MET A 171 22.78 12.77 22.19
CA MET A 171 23.66 13.61 23.03
C MET A 171 22.88 14.51 23.97
N ASP A 172 21.67 14.89 23.57
CA ASP A 172 20.76 15.71 24.34
C ASP A 172 20.17 14.90 25.51
N LYS A 173 20.35 15.40 26.74
CA LYS A 173 19.90 14.72 27.96
C LYS A 173 18.39 14.83 28.17
N ASP A 174 17.77 15.91 27.73
CA ASP A 174 16.33 16.12 27.89
C ASP A 174 15.55 15.22 26.93
N ILE A 175 16.07 15.03 25.72
CA ILE A 175 15.54 14.05 24.76
C ILE A 175 15.67 12.64 25.33
N LYS A 176 16.82 12.27 25.92
CA LYS A 176 16.99 10.96 26.57
C LYS A 176 16.05 10.72 27.74
N ALA A 177 15.75 11.76 28.52
CA ALA A 177 14.87 11.65 29.67
C ALA A 177 13.39 11.60 29.28
N THR A 178 13.04 12.17 28.13
CA THR A 178 11.66 12.18 27.61
C THR A 178 11.27 10.84 26.98
N MET A 179 12.21 10.18 26.31
CA MET A 179 12.04 8.86 25.68
C MET A 179 12.09 7.73 26.72
#